data_AF-A0AAT9SZ05-F1
#
_entry.id   AF-A0AAT9SZ05-F1
#
_cell.length_a   1.000
_cell.length_b   1.000
_cell.length_c   1.000
_cell.angle_alpha   90.00
_cell.angle_beta   90.00
_cell.angle_gamma   90.00
#
_symmetry.space_group_name_H-M   'P 1'
#
loop_
_entity.id
_entity.type
_entity.pdbx_description
1 polymer ?
#
loop_
_entity_poly.entity_id
_entity_poly.type
_entity_poly.pdbx_seq_one_letter_code
_entity_poly.pdbx_strand_id
1 'polypeptide(L)'
;MAGNQISNLTVAAIPGSGGVGNYNTTAIGITVEQDSAVNGNIIEGAAGGIKLGVAQGARDLACDGNLVRDCGVGIAFSSSAQAGKIVVRNNIISGAGANAIVSASTVGLVPPLTSYNANLASQTAGSSGQILIVDNRAS
;
A
#
# COMPACT_ATOMS: atom_id res chain seq x y z
N MET A 1 19.92 5.15 -11.40
CA MET A 1 18.59 5.53 -10.88
C MET A 1 17.56 5.08 -11.89
N ALA A 2 16.61 4.23 -11.50
CA ALA A 2 15.38 4.04 -12.25
C ALA A 2 14.28 3.71 -11.24
N GLY A 3 13.51 4.73 -10.91
CA GLY A 3 12.30 4.68 -10.10
C GLY A 3 11.49 5.92 -10.43
N ASN A 4 10.17 5.85 -10.26
CA ASN A 4 9.29 6.94 -10.64
C ASN A 4 9.09 7.91 -9.46
N GLN A 5 8.85 9.17 -9.77
CA GLN A 5 8.30 10.13 -8.80
C GLN A 5 6.82 10.33 -9.11
N ILE A 6 5.95 10.01 -8.15
CA ILE A 6 4.50 10.12 -8.25
C ILE A 6 4.04 11.02 -7.11
N SER A 7 3.46 12.18 -7.42
CA SER A 7 3.19 13.20 -6.41
C SER A 7 1.82 13.85 -6.55
N ASN A 8 1.26 14.30 -5.43
CA ASN A 8 0.06 15.14 -5.35
C ASN A 8 -1.18 14.52 -6.00
N LEU A 9 -1.38 13.21 -5.82
CA LEU A 9 -2.59 12.54 -6.28
C LEU A 9 -3.76 12.91 -5.38
N THR A 10 -4.79 13.49 -5.97
CA THR A 10 -6.01 13.90 -5.27
C THR A 10 -7.18 12.97 -5.61
N VAL A 11 -8.02 12.70 -4.62
CA VAL A 11 -9.30 12.03 -4.84
C VAL A 11 -10.18 12.92 -5.74
N ALA A 12 -10.73 12.34 -6.78
CA ALA A 12 -11.60 13.01 -7.74
C ALA A 12 -12.92 12.26 -7.87
N ALA A 13 -14.02 13.02 -7.90
CA ALA A 13 -15.33 12.47 -8.19
C ALA A 13 -15.44 12.16 -9.70
N ILE A 14 -15.85 10.94 -10.01
CA ILE A 14 -16.20 10.46 -11.34
C ILE A 14 -17.73 10.44 -11.43
N PRO A 15 -18.35 11.31 -12.24
CA PRO A 15 -19.79 11.28 -12.45
C PRO A 15 -20.24 9.92 -12.99
N GLY A 16 -21.27 9.36 -12.38
CA GLY A 16 -21.89 8.15 -12.88
C GLY A 16 -22.73 8.41 -14.15
N SER A 17 -22.99 7.37 -14.93
CA SER A 17 -23.89 7.41 -16.08
C SER A 17 -24.73 6.14 -16.14
N GLY A 18 -25.90 6.15 -16.79
CA GLY A 18 -26.73 4.95 -16.92
C GLY A 18 -27.42 4.48 -15.63
N GLY A 19 -27.74 5.41 -14.72
CA GLY A 19 -28.42 5.12 -13.45
C GLY A 19 -27.49 4.67 -12.32
N VAL A 20 -26.18 4.59 -12.58
CA VAL A 20 -25.18 4.29 -11.57
C VAL A 20 -24.71 5.60 -10.91
N GLY A 21 -24.57 5.61 -9.58
CA GLY A 21 -24.20 6.80 -8.82
C GLY A 21 -22.77 7.27 -9.07
N ASN A 22 -22.41 8.43 -8.49
CA ASN A 22 -21.04 8.95 -8.57
C ASN A 22 -20.06 8.05 -7.82
N TYR A 23 -18.83 7.96 -8.34
CA TYR A 23 -17.72 7.25 -7.72
C TYR A 23 -16.60 8.22 -7.37
N ASN A 24 -15.68 7.79 -6.50
CA ASN A 24 -14.45 8.54 -6.23
C ASN A 24 -13.25 7.70 -6.65
N THR A 25 -12.23 8.35 -7.23
CA THR A 25 -10.91 7.73 -7.34
C THR A 25 -10.32 7.50 -5.96
N THR A 26 -9.35 6.61 -5.87
CA THR A 26 -8.70 6.27 -4.59
C THR A 26 -7.42 7.07 -4.36
N ALA A 27 -6.88 7.71 -5.40
CA ALA A 27 -5.64 8.48 -5.38
C ALA A 27 -4.46 7.73 -4.74
N ILE A 28 -4.30 6.46 -5.12
CA ILE A 28 -3.18 5.61 -4.71
C ILE A 28 -2.06 5.74 -5.74
N GLY A 29 -0.83 5.99 -5.28
CA GLY A 29 0.35 6.14 -6.14
C GLY A 29 0.62 4.93 -7.02
N ILE A 30 0.85 3.78 -6.40
CA ILE A 30 1.10 2.51 -7.10
C ILE A 30 0.17 1.44 -6.54
N THR A 31 -0.51 0.71 -7.41
CA THR A 31 -1.21 -0.52 -7.05
C THR A 31 -0.72 -1.65 -7.92
N VAL A 32 -0.31 -2.76 -7.31
CA VAL A 32 0.07 -4.01 -7.98
C VAL A 32 -0.74 -5.15 -7.41
N GLU A 33 -1.15 -6.12 -8.23
CA GLU A 33 -2.01 -7.21 -7.79
C GLU A 33 -1.24 -8.50 -7.53
N GLN A 34 -0.35 -8.89 -8.44
CA GLN A 34 0.39 -10.16 -8.37
C GLN A 34 1.71 -10.09 -9.15
N ASP A 35 2.65 -10.99 -8.83
CA ASP A 35 3.85 -11.28 -9.61
C ASP A 35 4.68 -10.03 -9.95
N SER A 36 4.91 -9.16 -8.96
CA SER A 36 5.43 -7.79 -9.17
C SER A 36 6.48 -7.37 -8.14
N ALA A 37 7.47 -6.63 -8.60
CA ALA A 37 8.47 -5.95 -7.77
C ALA A 37 8.30 -4.43 -7.92
N VAL A 38 8.13 -3.74 -6.79
CA VAL A 38 7.97 -2.28 -6.70
C VAL A 38 9.16 -1.72 -5.94
N ASN A 39 10.08 -1.08 -6.68
CA ASN A 39 11.39 -0.69 -6.15
C ASN A 39 11.79 0.73 -6.55
N GLY A 40 12.46 1.43 -5.64
CA GLY A 40 13.14 2.70 -5.92
C GLY A 40 12.22 3.88 -6.25
N ASN A 41 10.91 3.77 -6.00
CA ASN A 41 9.96 4.85 -6.31
C ASN A 41 9.88 5.87 -5.17
N ILE A 42 9.49 7.09 -5.53
CA ILE A 42 9.12 8.15 -4.60
C ILE A 42 7.62 8.43 -4.78
N ILE A 43 6.84 8.31 -3.70
CA ILE A 43 5.43 8.64 -3.68
C ILE A 43 5.20 9.72 -2.63
N GLU A 44 4.57 10.83 -3.00
CA GLU A 44 4.44 12.01 -2.14
C GLU A 44 3.06 12.66 -2.22
N GLY A 45 2.46 13.01 -1.08
CA GLY A 45 1.22 13.82 -1.05
C GLY A 45 0.00 13.12 -1.70
N ALA A 46 -0.11 11.80 -1.57
CA ALA A 46 -1.21 11.01 -2.12
C ALA A 46 -2.17 10.51 -1.02
N ALA A 47 -3.40 10.14 -1.36
CA ALA A 47 -4.30 9.52 -0.37
C ALA A 47 -3.75 8.17 0.12
N GLY A 48 -3.12 7.40 -0.78
CA GLY A 48 -2.36 6.20 -0.45
C GLY A 48 -1.06 6.11 -1.24
N GLY A 49 0.02 5.64 -0.62
CA GLY A 49 1.32 5.51 -1.26
C GLY A 49 1.38 4.33 -2.22
N ILE A 50 1.55 3.11 -1.66
CA ILE A 50 1.67 1.86 -2.41
C ILE A 50 0.65 0.84 -1.89
N LYS A 51 -0.11 0.21 -2.77
CA LYS A 51 -1.00 -0.92 -2.47
C LYS A 51 -0.48 -2.22 -3.10
N LEU A 52 -0.25 -3.22 -2.25
CA LEU A 52 0.25 -4.54 -2.60
C LEU A 52 -0.88 -5.58 -2.50
N GLY A 53 -1.34 -6.05 -3.64
CA GLY A 53 -2.31 -7.12 -3.74
C GLY A 53 -3.73 -6.69 -3.36
N VAL A 54 -4.71 -7.33 -3.97
CA VAL A 54 -6.13 -7.10 -3.70
C VAL A 54 -6.78 -8.47 -3.52
N ALA A 55 -7.60 -8.62 -2.48
CA ALA A 55 -8.30 -9.86 -2.18
C ALA A 55 -7.37 -11.10 -2.25
N GLN A 56 -7.87 -12.21 -2.79
CA GLN A 56 -7.18 -13.50 -2.90
C GLN A 56 -6.14 -13.59 -4.02
N GLY A 57 -6.10 -12.63 -4.96
CA GLY A 57 -5.16 -12.65 -6.09
C GLY A 57 -3.73 -12.26 -5.70
N ALA A 58 -3.56 -11.62 -4.54
CA ALA A 58 -2.28 -11.15 -4.03
C ALA A 58 -1.27 -12.30 -3.91
N ARG A 59 -0.21 -12.32 -4.74
CA ARG A 59 0.89 -13.29 -4.63
C ARG A 59 2.20 -12.74 -5.17
N ASP A 60 3.30 -13.23 -4.60
CA ASP A 60 4.68 -12.99 -5.03
C ASP A 60 4.96 -11.50 -5.30
N LEU A 61 4.73 -10.69 -4.28
CA LEU A 61 4.93 -9.24 -4.30
C LEU A 61 6.14 -8.82 -3.46
N ALA A 62 7.03 -8.03 -4.05
CA ALA A 62 8.15 -7.39 -3.35
C ALA A 62 8.00 -5.87 -3.40
N CYS A 63 8.03 -5.22 -2.24
CA CYS A 63 8.02 -3.77 -2.09
C CYS A 63 9.26 -3.34 -1.32
N ASP A 64 10.26 -2.82 -2.05
CA ASP A 64 11.61 -2.70 -1.53
C ASP A 64 12.33 -1.43 -1.94
N GLY A 65 12.78 -0.67 -0.95
CA GLY A 65 13.60 0.53 -1.18
C GLY A 65 12.82 1.70 -1.77
N ASN A 66 11.54 1.87 -1.39
CA ASN A 66 10.73 3.03 -1.80
C ASN A 66 10.72 4.11 -0.71
N LEU A 67 10.51 5.35 -1.15
CA LEU A 67 10.25 6.49 -0.29
C LEU A 67 8.79 6.90 -0.43
N VAL A 68 8.04 6.85 0.67
CA VAL A 68 6.65 7.29 0.74
C VAL A 68 6.55 8.43 1.73
N ARG A 69 6.05 9.59 1.32
CA ARG A 69 5.99 10.80 2.15
C ARG A 69 4.61 11.45 2.10
N ASP A 70 4.14 11.93 3.25
CA ASP A 70 2.93 12.75 3.40
C ASP A 70 1.71 12.11 2.71
N CYS A 71 1.61 10.79 2.78
CA CYS A 71 0.47 10.03 2.28
C CYS A 71 -0.46 9.65 3.43
N GLY A 72 -1.78 9.67 3.19
CA GLY A 72 -2.77 9.30 4.21
C GLY A 72 -2.60 7.86 4.72
N VAL A 73 -2.20 6.96 3.82
CA VAL A 73 -1.68 5.62 4.10
C VAL A 73 -0.36 5.45 3.38
N GLY A 74 0.67 4.94 4.06
CA GLY A 74 1.99 4.74 3.47
C GLY A 74 2.01 3.55 2.50
N ILE A 75 2.11 2.34 3.05
CA ILE A 75 2.08 1.08 2.30
C ILE A 75 0.95 0.22 2.83
N ALA A 76 0.10 -0.27 1.94
CA ALA A 76 -0.96 -1.19 2.27
C ALA A 76 -0.75 -2.53 1.59
N PHE A 77 -1.15 -3.63 2.23
CA PHE A 77 -1.21 -4.95 1.61
C PHE A 77 -2.59 -5.59 1.74
N SER A 78 -2.84 -6.67 0.99
CA SER A 78 -4.10 -7.43 1.10
C SER A 78 -4.26 -8.08 2.47
N SER A 79 -5.41 -7.91 3.11
CA SER A 79 -5.75 -8.61 4.37
C SER A 79 -6.34 -10.01 4.16
N SER A 80 -6.44 -10.48 2.91
CA SER A 80 -6.99 -11.80 2.61
C SER A 80 -6.15 -12.92 3.24
N ALA A 81 -6.82 -13.87 3.91
CA ALA A 81 -6.18 -15.09 4.40
C ALA A 81 -5.57 -15.95 3.28
N GLN A 82 -6.07 -15.79 2.06
CA GLN A 82 -5.60 -16.49 0.86
C GLN A 82 -4.52 -15.72 0.10
N ALA A 83 -4.12 -14.53 0.56
CA ALA A 83 -2.97 -13.85 -0.03
C ALA A 83 -1.74 -14.75 0.08
N GLY A 84 -0.99 -14.86 -1.02
CA GLY A 84 0.33 -15.47 -1.08
C GLY A 84 1.40 -14.59 -0.45
N LYS A 85 2.64 -14.78 -0.88
CA LYS A 85 3.81 -14.14 -0.25
C LYS A 85 3.91 -12.66 -0.62
N ILE A 86 4.11 -11.83 0.40
CA ILE A 86 4.35 -10.38 0.23
C ILE A 86 5.52 -10.00 1.13
N VAL A 87 6.49 -9.27 0.59
CA VAL A 87 7.61 -8.72 1.37
C VAL A 87 7.59 -7.21 1.28
N VAL A 88 7.53 -6.54 2.43
CA VAL A 88 7.62 -5.09 2.57
C VAL A 88 8.90 -4.76 3.32
N ARG A 89 9.92 -4.28 2.62
CA ARG A 89 11.25 -4.09 3.22
C ARG A 89 11.98 -2.82 2.80
N ASN A 90 12.89 -2.34 3.64
CA ASN A 90 13.78 -1.21 3.33
C ASN A 90 13.07 0.07 2.85
N ASN A 91 11.79 0.27 3.18
CA ASN A 91 11.07 1.48 2.79
C ASN A 91 11.21 2.57 3.85
N ILE A 92 11.26 3.83 3.40
CA ILE A 92 11.17 5.01 4.26
C ILE A 92 9.76 5.60 4.12
N ILE A 93 9.04 5.72 5.22
CA ILE A 93 7.62 6.14 5.24
C ILE A 93 7.45 7.31 6.21
N SER A 94 7.31 8.53 5.72
CA SER A 94 7.21 9.73 6.57
C SER A 94 5.84 10.38 6.48
N GLY A 95 5.30 10.86 7.60
CA GLY A 95 4.08 11.66 7.65
C GLY A 95 2.78 10.85 7.58
N ALA A 96 2.85 9.52 7.65
CA ALA A 96 1.68 8.62 7.65
C ALA A 96 1.25 8.17 9.06
N GLY A 97 2.05 8.44 10.09
CA GLY A 97 1.77 8.07 11.48
C GLY A 97 1.43 6.58 11.66
N ALA A 98 0.32 6.29 12.34
CA ALA A 98 -0.15 4.91 12.56
C ALA A 98 -0.57 4.17 11.27
N ASN A 99 -0.71 4.89 10.14
CA ASN A 99 -1.06 4.32 8.84
C ASN A 99 0.16 4.08 7.94
N ALA A 100 1.37 4.11 8.49
CA ALA A 100 2.59 3.87 7.73
C ALA A 100 2.56 2.53 7.00
N ILE A 101 2.21 1.45 7.69
CA ILE A 101 1.96 0.13 7.07
C ILE A 101 0.65 -0.43 7.60
N VAL A 102 -0.26 -0.80 6.69
CA VAL A 102 -1.56 -1.36 7.03
C VAL A 102 -1.93 -2.58 6.17
N SER A 103 -2.86 -3.41 6.64
CA SER A 103 -3.61 -4.32 5.77
C SER A 103 -4.97 -3.72 5.42
N ALA A 104 -5.47 -4.01 4.21
CA ALA A 104 -6.79 -3.60 3.76
C ALA A 104 -7.42 -4.67 2.86
N SER A 105 -8.74 -4.83 2.96
CA SER A 105 -9.51 -5.82 2.21
C SER A 105 -9.86 -5.39 0.78
N THR A 106 -9.88 -4.08 0.53
CA THR A 106 -10.27 -3.49 -0.76
C THR A 106 -9.10 -2.77 -1.42
N VAL A 107 -9.27 -2.44 -2.70
CA VAL A 107 -8.35 -1.56 -3.45
C VAL A 107 -8.29 -0.19 -2.81
N GLY A 108 -9.44 0.38 -2.46
CA GLY A 108 -9.58 1.80 -2.12
C GLY A 108 -9.18 2.21 -0.71
N LEU A 109 -8.46 1.36 0.04
CA LEU A 109 -8.01 1.64 1.40
C LEU A 109 -9.14 2.09 2.33
N VAL A 110 -10.35 1.58 2.09
CA VAL A 110 -11.53 1.90 2.90
C VAL A 110 -11.41 1.19 4.24
N PRO A 111 -11.62 1.87 5.38
CA PRO A 111 -11.64 1.24 6.69
C PRO A 111 -12.62 0.06 6.77
N PRO A 112 -12.34 -0.94 7.63
CA PRO A 112 -11.25 -0.99 8.60
C PRO A 112 -9.89 -1.29 7.97
N LEU A 113 -8.86 -0.57 8.44
CA LEU A 113 -7.45 -0.84 8.17
C LEU A 113 -6.81 -1.39 9.44
N THR A 114 -5.92 -2.37 9.31
CA THR A 114 -5.16 -2.89 10.45
C THR A 114 -3.72 -2.42 10.36
N SER A 115 -3.28 -1.62 11.33
CA SER A 115 -1.91 -1.09 11.38
C SER A 115 -0.90 -2.14 11.83
N TYR A 116 0.30 -2.05 11.25
CA TYR A 116 1.47 -2.84 11.61
C TYR A 116 2.63 -1.90 11.96
N ASN A 117 3.44 -2.27 12.96
CA ASN A 117 4.53 -1.41 13.40
C ASN A 117 5.67 -1.45 12.37
N ALA A 118 5.78 -0.40 11.57
CA ALA A 118 6.78 -0.31 10.50
C ALA A 118 8.23 -0.24 11.00
N ASN A 119 8.45 0.09 12.28
CA ASN A 119 9.79 0.27 12.86
C ASN A 119 10.32 -0.96 13.60
N LEU A 120 9.58 -2.08 13.63
CA LEU A 120 10.12 -3.33 14.15
C LEU A 120 11.19 -3.88 13.21
N ALA A 121 12.22 -4.50 13.80
CA ALA A 121 13.29 -5.15 13.04
C ALA A 121 12.73 -6.18 12.05
N SER A 122 11.74 -6.97 12.49
CA SER A 122 10.99 -7.90 11.66
C SER A 122 9.65 -8.22 12.32
N GLN A 123 8.60 -8.38 11.52
CA GLN A 123 7.32 -8.95 11.93
C GLN A 123 6.67 -9.68 10.75
N THR A 124 5.87 -10.68 11.06
CA THR A 124 5.03 -11.37 10.06
C THR A 124 3.57 -10.95 10.21
N ALA A 125 2.84 -11.01 9.10
CA ALA A 125 1.43 -10.73 9.01
C ALA A 125 0.72 -11.75 8.11
N GLY A 126 -0.61 -11.69 8.09
CA GLY A 126 -1.47 -12.67 7.42
C GLY A 126 -1.74 -13.90 8.31
N SER A 127 -2.79 -14.64 7.98
CA SER A 127 -3.25 -15.81 8.75
C SER A 127 -2.23 -16.95 8.85
N SER A 128 -1.28 -17.00 7.92
CA SER A 128 -0.23 -18.02 7.84
C SER A 128 1.17 -17.44 8.02
N GLY A 129 1.29 -16.16 8.42
CA GLY A 129 2.57 -15.47 8.55
C GLY A 129 3.29 -15.25 7.21
N GLN A 130 2.55 -15.28 6.10
CA GLN A 130 3.09 -15.25 4.74
C GLN A 130 3.53 -13.85 4.26
N ILE A 131 3.22 -12.81 5.05
CA ILE A 131 3.60 -11.44 4.78
C ILE A 131 4.75 -11.08 5.70
N LEU A 132 5.88 -10.65 5.15
CA LEU A 132 7.04 -10.21 5.91
C LEU A 132 7.18 -8.70 5.85
N ILE A 133 7.27 -8.06 7.01
CA ILE A 133 7.54 -6.62 7.14
C ILE A 133 8.84 -6.48 7.93
N VAL A 134 9.87 -5.94 7.29
CA VAL A 134 11.25 -6.00 7.83
C VAL A 134 12.04 -4.77 7.40
N ASP A 135 12.91 -4.25 8.26
CA ASP A 135 13.85 -3.16 7.91
C ASP A 135 13.22 -1.88 7.32
N ASN A 136 11.95 -1.58 7.62
CA ASN A 136 11.35 -0.31 7.24
C ASN A 136 11.66 0.78 8.29
N ARG A 137 11.52 2.05 7.90
CA ARG A 137 11.67 3.21 8.78
C ARG A 137 10.49 4.15 8.60
N ALA A 138 9.74 4.38 9.66
CA ALA A 138 8.58 5.26 9.63
C ALA A 138 8.61 6.34 10.72
N SER A 139 8.08 7.51 10.39
CA SER A 139 7.90 8.67 11.29
C SER A 139 6.54 9.32 11.10
#